data_AF-A0A2E6E923-F1
#
_entry.id   AF-A0A2E6E923-F1
#
_cell.length_a   1.000
_cell.length_b   1.000
_cell.length_c   1.000
_cell.angle_alpha   90.00
_cell.angle_beta   90.00
_cell.angle_gamma   90.00
#
_symmetry.space_group_name_H-M   'P 1'
#
loop_
_entity.id
_entity.type
_entity.pdbx_description
1 polymer ?
#
loop_
_entity_poly.entity_id
_entity_poly.type
_entity_poly.pdbx_seq_one_letter_code
_entity_poly.pdbx_strand_id
1 'polypeptide(L)'
;MISRRHFILGTAAGLVLPSYYDKVLAYFENHGEVYLDKPKSHDIEIRALYCEDDTYEFHIGDPHEEPPAMTIREYARRYHWSEQELWKLWWEDHEGVSFDGDTFDSFDWDKELSFDEVWDAWARNDSSFSKAYRFLEPIDLGASLQKGHAAGELMFLDGPLSMAGWDYLGVRAGNMGYGLGSCESAAATISLLQKRLNELDMGVLITMAEE
;
A
#
# COMPACT_ATOMS: atom_id res chain seq x y z
N MET A 1 -8.24 6.03 8.12
CA MET A 1 -7.72 7.36 7.72
C MET A 1 -7.22 7.28 6.29
N ILE A 2 -7.49 8.31 5.48
CA ILE A 2 -6.96 8.43 4.12
C ILE A 2 -6.19 9.74 4.04
N SER A 3 -4.94 9.69 3.63
CA SER A 3 -4.16 10.89 3.29
C SER A 3 -3.77 10.86 1.82
N ARG A 4 -3.72 12.03 1.18
CA ARG A 4 -3.42 12.16 -0.25
C ARG A 4 -2.17 12.99 -0.45
N ARG A 5 -1.34 12.59 -1.40
CA ARG A 5 -0.16 13.35 -1.85
C ARG A 5 -0.23 13.57 -3.34
N HIS A 6 0.09 14.78 -3.77
CA HIS A 6 0.09 15.18 -5.17
C HIS A 6 1.49 15.67 -5.55
N PHE A 7 1.86 15.48 -6.81
CA PHE A 7 3.02 16.15 -7.36
C PHE A 7 2.64 17.56 -7.80
N ILE A 8 3.60 18.48 -7.83
CA ILE A 8 3.35 19.88 -8.21
C ILE A 8 4.01 20.16 -9.54
N LEU A 9 3.22 20.70 -10.48
CA LEU A 9 3.75 21.19 -11.75
C LEU A 9 4.46 22.53 -11.56
N GLY A 10 5.69 22.64 -12.08
CA GLY A 10 6.42 23.90 -12.09
C GLY A 10 7.87 23.74 -12.55
N THR A 11 8.60 24.84 -12.56
CA THR A 11 9.97 24.93 -13.10
C THR A 11 11.06 25.06 -12.03
N ALA A 12 10.66 25.08 -10.74
CA ALA A 12 11.59 25.11 -9.61
C ALA A 12 12.10 23.71 -9.26
N ALA A 13 13.21 23.65 -8.53
CA ALA A 13 13.78 22.38 -8.05
C ALA A 13 12.77 21.61 -7.18
N GLY A 14 12.59 20.32 -7.46
CA GLY A 14 11.62 19.47 -6.78
C GLY A 14 10.19 19.55 -7.33
N LEU A 15 9.95 20.32 -8.40
CA LEU A 15 8.68 20.34 -9.12
C LEU A 15 8.75 19.50 -10.40
N VAL A 16 7.61 18.96 -10.80
CA VAL A 16 7.46 18.25 -12.06
C VAL A 16 7.34 19.29 -13.18
N LEU A 17 8.22 19.21 -14.18
CA LEU A 17 8.09 20.08 -15.35
C LEU A 17 6.78 19.77 -16.10
N PRO A 18 5.98 20.78 -16.48
CA PRO A 18 4.78 20.57 -17.30
C PRO A 18 5.06 19.75 -18.56
N SER A 19 6.18 20.01 -19.24
CA SER A 19 6.60 19.26 -20.41
C SER A 19 6.88 17.77 -20.15
N TYR A 20 7.28 17.41 -18.92
CA TYR A 20 7.42 16.01 -18.54
C TYR A 20 6.06 15.36 -18.35
N TYR A 21 5.12 16.06 -17.71
CA TYR A 21 3.75 15.59 -17.55
C TYR A 21 3.07 15.36 -18.91
N ASP A 22 3.17 16.32 -19.82
CA ASP A 22 2.62 16.19 -21.18
C ASP A 22 3.23 14.99 -21.94
N LYS A 23 4.54 14.76 -21.77
CA LYS A 23 5.23 13.60 -22.35
C LYS A 23 4.66 12.29 -21.84
N VAL A 24 4.42 12.19 -20.53
CA VAL A 24 3.88 10.98 -19.90
C VAL A 24 2.47 10.68 -20.40
N LEU A 25 1.60 11.71 -20.44
CA LEU A 25 0.24 11.56 -20.95
C LEU A 25 0.26 11.11 -22.42
N ALA A 26 1.02 11.80 -23.26
CA ALA A 26 1.14 11.44 -24.68
C ALA A 26 1.69 10.02 -24.87
N TYR A 27 2.61 9.55 -24.03
CA TYR A 27 3.10 8.17 -24.10
C TYR A 27 1.97 7.18 -23.79
N PHE A 28 1.21 7.40 -22.73
CA PHE A 28 0.07 6.55 -22.37
C PHE A 28 -1.01 6.55 -23.45
N GLU A 29 -1.38 7.70 -24.00
CA GLU A 29 -2.37 7.82 -25.08
C GLU A 29 -1.97 7.05 -26.35
N ASN A 30 -0.68 7.03 -26.68
CA ASN A 30 -0.18 6.40 -27.92
C ASN A 30 0.14 4.91 -27.76
N HIS A 31 0.49 4.46 -26.55
CA HIS A 31 1.00 3.10 -26.31
C HIS A 31 0.10 2.25 -25.39
N GLY A 32 -0.78 2.88 -24.61
CA GLY A 32 -1.56 2.20 -23.57
C GLY A 32 -0.73 1.72 -22.38
N GLU A 33 0.52 2.18 -22.26
CA GLU A 33 1.49 1.72 -21.25
C GLU A 33 1.98 2.89 -20.38
N VAL A 34 2.37 2.59 -19.14
CA VAL A 34 2.96 3.56 -18.21
C VAL A 34 4.38 3.93 -18.65
N TYR A 35 4.69 5.22 -18.69
CA TYR A 35 6.05 5.69 -19.01
C TYR A 35 6.96 5.66 -17.78
N LEU A 36 7.92 4.75 -17.75
CA LEU A 36 8.86 4.58 -16.63
C LEU A 36 10.30 4.95 -17.03
N ASP A 37 10.79 6.08 -16.52
CA ASP A 37 12.22 6.41 -16.58
C ASP A 37 12.98 5.45 -15.64
N LYS A 38 13.48 4.33 -16.18
CA LYS A 38 14.20 3.34 -15.37
C LYS A 38 15.48 3.94 -14.76
N PRO A 39 15.76 3.71 -13.46
CA PRO A 39 17.03 4.13 -12.87
C PRO A 39 18.20 3.34 -13.48
N LYS A 40 19.42 3.87 -13.36
CA LYS A 40 20.64 3.19 -13.87
C LYS A 40 20.93 1.88 -13.14
N SER A 41 20.60 1.83 -11.85
CA SER A 41 20.67 0.67 -10.97
C SER A 41 19.55 0.78 -9.95
N HIS A 42 19.05 -0.35 -9.45
CA HIS A 42 18.04 -0.39 -8.40
C HIS A 42 18.33 -1.52 -7.43
N ASP A 43 18.05 -1.27 -6.16
CA ASP A 43 18.12 -2.24 -5.06
C ASP A 43 16.72 -2.60 -4.53
N ILE A 44 15.71 -1.80 -4.88
CA ILE A 44 14.31 -1.97 -4.47
C ILE A 44 13.43 -1.97 -5.71
N GLU A 45 12.52 -2.94 -5.76
CA GLU A 45 11.44 -3.02 -6.76
C GLU A 45 10.10 -2.75 -6.06
N ILE A 46 9.33 -1.80 -6.58
CA ILE A 46 7.93 -1.58 -6.22
C ILE A 46 7.07 -2.08 -7.38
N ARG A 47 6.16 -3.01 -7.11
CA ARG A 47 5.22 -3.55 -8.10
C ARG A 47 3.88 -2.84 -7.99
N ALA A 48 3.38 -2.32 -9.10
CA ALA A 48 2.07 -1.71 -9.22
C ALA A 48 1.07 -2.75 -9.75
N LEU A 49 0.17 -3.22 -8.88
CA LEU A 49 -0.89 -4.18 -9.22
C LEU A 49 -2.18 -3.41 -9.54
N TYR A 50 -2.81 -3.73 -10.66
CA TYR A 50 -4.07 -3.12 -11.06
C TYR A 50 -5.19 -3.52 -10.09
N CYS A 51 -6.05 -2.57 -9.74
CA CYS A 51 -7.26 -2.78 -8.94
C CYS A 51 -8.49 -2.49 -9.79
N GLU A 52 -9.59 -3.19 -9.55
CA GLU A 52 -10.85 -3.07 -10.33
C GLU A 52 -11.47 -1.66 -10.34
N ASP A 53 -10.99 -0.74 -9.50
CA ASP A 53 -11.42 0.65 -9.38
C ASP A 53 -10.57 1.65 -10.20
N ASP A 54 -9.90 1.18 -11.26
CA ASP A 54 -8.99 1.95 -12.12
C ASP A 54 -7.78 2.55 -11.36
N THR A 55 -7.46 1.99 -10.20
CA THR A 55 -6.27 2.37 -9.42
C THR A 55 -5.19 1.29 -9.49
N TYR A 56 -4.00 1.61 -9.00
CA TYR A 56 -2.92 0.63 -8.84
C TYR A 56 -2.44 0.62 -7.40
N GLU A 57 -2.37 -0.54 -6.79
CA GLU A 57 -1.81 -0.75 -5.45
C GLU A 57 -0.31 -1.04 -5.54
N PHE A 58 0.47 -0.43 -4.66
CA PHE A 58 1.91 -0.63 -4.63
C PHE A 58 2.30 -1.73 -3.65
N HIS A 59 3.19 -2.61 -4.10
CA HIS A 59 3.70 -3.74 -3.33
C HIS A 59 5.23 -3.75 -3.32
N ILE A 60 5.85 -4.03 -2.17
CA ILE A 60 7.26 -4.42 -2.08
C ILE A 60 7.29 -5.91 -1.74
N GLY A 61 7.68 -6.74 -2.70
CA GLY A 61 7.59 -8.20 -2.63
C GLY A 61 6.57 -8.76 -3.62
N ASP A 62 5.99 -9.91 -3.30
CA ASP A 62 4.97 -10.56 -4.13
C ASP A 62 3.60 -9.87 -3.95
N PRO A 63 2.97 -9.34 -5.01
CA PRO A 63 1.63 -8.76 -4.92
C PRO A 63 0.55 -9.77 -4.52
N HIS A 64 0.78 -11.05 -4.80
CA HIS A 64 -0.13 -12.15 -4.51
C HIS A 64 0.23 -12.91 -3.23
N GLU A 65 1.08 -12.31 -2.38
CA GLU A 65 1.42 -12.86 -1.06
C GLU A 65 0.15 -12.97 -0.21
N GLU A 66 -0.12 -14.15 0.32
CA GLU A 66 -1.21 -14.39 1.27
C GLU A 66 -0.65 -14.50 2.71
N PRO A 67 -1.48 -14.26 3.75
CA PRO A 67 -1.08 -14.54 5.12
C PRO A 67 -0.67 -16.01 5.27
N PRO A 68 0.45 -16.30 5.97
CA PRO A 68 0.84 -17.67 6.22
C PRO A 68 -0.10 -18.33 7.22
N ALA A 69 -0.35 -19.64 7.05
CA ALA A 69 -0.99 -20.44 8.09
C ALA A 69 -0.17 -20.37 9.39
N MET A 70 -0.85 -20.15 10.51
CA MET A 70 -0.20 -20.08 11.81
C MET A 70 -1.13 -20.51 12.93
N THR A 71 -0.52 -21.04 13.99
CA THR A 71 -1.20 -21.34 15.25
C THR A 71 -1.48 -20.07 16.05
N ILE A 72 -2.41 -20.12 17.01
CA ILE A 72 -2.67 -18.99 17.92
C ILE A 72 -1.39 -18.58 18.66
N ARG A 73 -0.54 -19.55 19.03
CA ARG A 73 0.75 -19.31 19.67
C ARG A 73 1.69 -18.47 18.80
N GLU A 74 1.82 -18.81 17.52
CA GLU A 74 2.66 -18.10 16.58
C GLU A 74 2.13 -16.69 16.31
N TYR A 75 0.82 -16.57 16.14
CA TYR A 75 0.12 -15.30 15.99
C TYR A 75 0.37 -14.36 17.18
N ALA A 76 0.20 -14.88 18.41
CA ALA A 76 0.42 -14.13 19.65
C ALA A 76 1.85 -13.58 19.75
N ARG A 77 2.84 -14.43 19.44
CA ARG A 77 4.26 -14.05 19.52
C ARG A 77 4.66 -13.07 18.43
N ARG A 78 4.04 -13.16 17.25
CA ARG A 78 4.34 -12.30 16.11
C ARG A 78 3.72 -10.91 16.23
N TYR A 79 2.45 -10.83 16.64
CA TYR A 79 1.69 -9.58 16.59
C TYR A 79 1.32 -8.99 17.96
N HIS A 80 1.41 -9.76 19.04
CA HIS A 80 0.99 -9.35 20.39
C HIS A 80 2.08 -9.54 21.45
N TRP A 81 3.36 -9.65 21.04
CA TRP A 81 4.54 -9.88 21.88
C TRP A 81 4.59 -11.23 22.63
N SER A 82 3.48 -11.77 23.12
CA SER A 82 3.41 -13.04 23.87
C SER A 82 2.00 -13.61 23.92
N GLU A 83 1.90 -14.91 24.25
CA GLU A 83 0.63 -15.56 24.58
C GLU A 83 -0.12 -14.83 25.71
N GLN A 84 0.59 -14.33 26.72
CA GLN A 84 -0.03 -13.67 27.88
C GLN A 84 -0.69 -12.34 27.53
N GLU A 85 -0.06 -11.53 26.68
CA GLU A 85 -0.62 -10.25 26.26
C GLU A 85 -1.81 -10.44 25.32
N LEU A 86 -1.73 -11.41 24.40
CA LEU A 86 -2.90 -11.80 23.61
C LEU A 86 -4.04 -12.21 24.56
N TRP A 87 -3.82 -13.16 25.47
CA TRP A 87 -4.84 -13.61 26.40
C TRP A 87 -5.51 -12.50 27.22
N LYS A 88 -4.74 -11.47 27.64
CA LYS A 88 -5.30 -10.30 28.34
C LYS A 88 -6.24 -9.50 27.44
N LEU A 89 -5.81 -9.17 26.23
CA LEU A 89 -6.64 -8.46 25.25
C LEU A 89 -7.92 -9.23 24.95
N TRP A 90 -7.82 -10.57 24.81
CA TRP A 90 -8.95 -11.48 24.63
C TRP A 90 -10.00 -11.37 25.73
N TRP A 91 -9.55 -11.37 27.00
CA TRP A 91 -10.46 -11.31 28.14
C TRP A 91 -11.06 -9.91 28.36
N GLU A 92 -10.36 -8.86 27.92
CA GLU A 92 -10.79 -7.47 28.07
C GLU A 92 -11.80 -7.03 26.99
N ASP A 93 -11.69 -7.53 25.75
CA ASP A 93 -12.44 -6.98 24.59
C ASP A 93 -13.58 -7.86 24.04
N HIS A 94 -13.61 -9.19 24.27
CA HIS A 94 -14.72 -10.09 23.91
C HIS A 94 -15.36 -9.93 22.51
N GLU A 95 -14.66 -9.40 21.51
CA GLU A 95 -15.16 -9.30 20.13
C GLU A 95 -14.26 -10.12 19.18
N GLY A 96 -14.84 -11.13 18.52
CA GLY A 96 -14.37 -11.55 17.20
C GLY A 96 -13.99 -13.01 16.97
N VAL A 97 -13.49 -13.75 17.97
CA VAL A 97 -13.11 -15.17 17.80
C VAL A 97 -13.63 -16.04 18.94
N SER A 98 -14.34 -17.11 18.61
CA SER A 98 -14.73 -18.13 19.58
C SER A 98 -13.58 -19.11 19.80
N PHE A 99 -12.89 -19.00 20.94
CA PHE A 99 -11.94 -20.02 21.38
C PHE A 99 -12.51 -20.86 22.51
N ASP A 100 -12.18 -22.16 22.50
CA ASP A 100 -12.56 -23.08 23.56
C ASP A 100 -11.49 -23.05 24.67
N GLY A 101 -11.86 -22.63 25.88
CA GLY A 101 -10.99 -22.65 27.05
C GLY A 101 -11.33 -21.58 28.09
N ASP A 102 -11.53 -21.99 29.35
CA ASP A 102 -11.93 -21.08 30.45
C ASP A 102 -10.73 -20.45 31.18
N THR A 103 -9.51 -20.92 30.89
CA THR A 103 -8.26 -20.46 31.52
C THR A 103 -7.09 -20.46 30.53
N PHE A 104 -6.07 -19.65 30.82
CA PHE A 104 -4.84 -19.55 30.01
C PHE A 104 -4.18 -20.92 29.74
N ASP A 105 -4.13 -21.79 30.75
CA ASP A 105 -3.47 -23.09 30.67
C ASP A 105 -4.31 -24.15 29.95
N SER A 106 -5.63 -23.98 29.91
CA SER A 106 -6.55 -24.89 29.19
C SER A 106 -6.77 -24.48 27.73
N PHE A 107 -6.21 -23.35 27.31
CA PHE A 107 -6.40 -22.81 25.98
C PHE A 107 -5.58 -23.59 24.95
N ASP A 108 -6.21 -23.95 23.82
CA ASP A 108 -5.54 -24.65 22.74
C ASP A 108 -4.68 -23.70 21.89
N TRP A 109 -3.53 -23.32 22.43
CA TRP A 109 -2.57 -22.43 21.78
C TRP A 109 -2.05 -22.94 20.43
N ASP A 110 -2.15 -24.25 20.18
CA ASP A 110 -1.61 -24.88 18.98
C ASP A 110 -2.72 -25.09 17.92
N LYS A 111 -3.95 -24.62 18.18
CA LYS A 111 -5.02 -24.51 17.18
C LYS A 111 -4.59 -23.57 16.05
N GLU A 112 -4.81 -24.00 14.81
CA GLU A 112 -4.61 -23.16 13.63
C GLU A 112 -5.69 -22.08 13.54
N LEU A 113 -5.26 -20.86 13.23
CA LEU A 113 -6.15 -19.77 12.88
C LEU A 113 -6.60 -19.90 11.42
N SER A 114 -7.85 -19.53 11.18
CA SER A 114 -8.39 -19.29 9.85
C SER A 114 -7.73 -18.09 9.18
N PHE A 115 -7.85 -18.03 7.86
CA PHE A 115 -7.35 -16.92 7.06
C PHE A 115 -7.81 -15.56 7.58
N ASP A 116 -9.10 -15.40 7.84
CA ASP A 116 -9.70 -14.13 8.27
C ASP A 116 -9.16 -13.68 9.64
N GLU A 117 -8.87 -14.62 10.54
CA GLU A 117 -8.32 -14.32 11.88
C GLU A 117 -6.87 -13.82 11.82
N VAL A 118 -6.11 -14.23 10.79
CA VAL A 118 -4.72 -13.79 10.59
C VAL A 118 -4.65 -12.52 9.74
N TRP A 119 -5.63 -12.33 8.85
CA TRP A 119 -5.60 -11.34 7.79
C TRP A 119 -5.29 -9.95 8.31
N ASP A 120 -6.03 -9.42 9.29
CA ASP A 120 -5.88 -8.02 9.72
C ASP A 120 -4.47 -7.72 10.24
N ALA A 121 -3.95 -8.57 11.12
CA ALA A 121 -2.62 -8.37 11.68
C ALA A 121 -1.54 -8.52 10.61
N TRP A 122 -1.66 -9.49 9.70
CA TRP A 122 -0.72 -9.68 8.61
C TRP A 122 -0.79 -8.53 7.58
N ALA A 123 -2.00 -8.15 7.16
CA ALA A 123 -2.28 -7.08 6.20
C ALA A 123 -1.72 -5.75 6.69
N ARG A 124 -1.80 -5.48 7.99
CA ARG A 124 -1.19 -4.28 8.58
C ARG A 124 0.32 -4.41 8.73
N ASN A 125 0.85 -5.53 9.18
CA ASN A 125 2.24 -5.60 9.65
C ASN A 125 3.24 -6.13 8.63
N ASP A 126 2.85 -7.11 7.82
CA ASP A 126 3.77 -7.95 7.06
C ASP A 126 3.52 -8.02 5.56
N SER A 127 2.32 -7.66 5.11
CA SER A 127 1.96 -7.73 3.70
C SER A 127 2.87 -6.90 2.79
N SER A 128 2.97 -7.29 1.52
CA SER A 128 3.73 -6.56 0.51
C SER A 128 3.22 -5.12 0.31
N PHE A 129 1.92 -4.87 0.45
CA PHE A 129 1.32 -3.53 0.37
C PHE A 129 1.61 -2.67 1.61
N SER A 130 1.67 -3.26 2.81
CA SER A 130 2.05 -2.51 4.02
C SER A 130 3.54 -2.15 4.06
N LYS A 131 4.40 -3.00 3.45
CA LYS A 131 5.81 -2.67 3.22
C LYS A 131 5.95 -1.46 2.29
N ALA A 132 5.19 -1.42 1.19
CA ALA A 132 5.16 -0.27 0.29
C ALA A 132 4.67 1.01 0.98
N TYR A 133 3.64 0.92 1.81
CA TYR A 133 3.17 2.03 2.64
C TYR A 133 4.29 2.61 3.51
N ARG A 134 4.89 1.78 4.36
CA ARG A 134 5.94 2.22 5.29
C ARG A 134 7.18 2.75 4.56
N PHE A 135 7.45 2.25 3.35
CA PHE A 135 8.53 2.75 2.53
C PHE A 135 8.25 4.14 1.93
N LEU A 136 7.06 4.34 1.37
CA LEU A 136 6.71 5.57 0.66
C LEU A 136 6.27 6.71 1.59
N GLU A 137 5.71 6.39 2.75
CA GLU A 137 5.17 7.38 3.70
C GLU A 137 6.23 8.40 4.19
N PRO A 138 7.46 8.03 4.61
CA PRO A 138 8.42 9.02 5.08
C PRO A 138 9.05 9.85 3.95
N ILE A 139 8.84 9.49 2.68
CA ILE A 139 9.49 10.17 1.55
C ILE A 139 8.78 11.49 1.25
N ASP A 140 9.56 12.54 1.03
CA ASP A 140 9.07 13.83 0.52
C ASP A 140 8.71 13.73 -0.97
N LEU A 141 7.51 13.20 -1.22
CA LEU A 141 6.92 13.02 -2.55
C LEU A 141 6.17 14.28 -3.04
N GLY A 142 6.15 15.36 -2.25
CA GLY A 142 5.46 16.62 -2.57
C GLY A 142 4.46 17.06 -1.49
N ALA A 143 3.93 18.28 -1.64
CA ALA A 143 2.97 18.84 -0.69
C ALA A 143 1.53 18.37 -0.96
N SER A 144 0.75 18.12 0.09
CA SER A 144 -0.71 17.96 0.01
C SER A 144 -1.34 19.31 -0.34
N LEU A 145 -1.77 19.50 -1.59
CA LEU A 145 -2.37 20.76 -2.03
C LEU A 145 -3.88 20.63 -2.30
N GLN A 146 -4.63 21.68 -1.96
CA GLN A 146 -5.97 21.89 -2.48
C GLN A 146 -5.92 22.81 -3.72
N LYS A 147 -6.01 22.19 -4.91
CA LYS A 147 -6.27 22.74 -6.27
C LYS A 147 -5.26 23.72 -6.90
N GLY A 148 -5.06 23.53 -8.21
CA GLY A 148 -4.51 24.51 -9.17
C GLY A 148 -3.35 24.00 -10.04
N HIS A 149 -2.37 23.32 -9.42
CA HIS A 149 -1.15 22.83 -10.09
C HIS A 149 -0.74 21.41 -9.64
N ALA A 150 -1.69 20.67 -9.04
CA ALA A 150 -1.48 19.28 -8.63
C ALA A 150 -1.52 18.35 -9.86
N ALA A 151 -0.53 17.47 -9.99
CA ALA A 151 -0.45 16.41 -10.99
C ALA A 151 -0.24 15.08 -10.30
N GLY A 152 -0.98 14.05 -10.74
CA GLY A 152 -0.99 12.72 -10.11
C GLY A 152 -1.49 12.72 -8.65
N GLU A 153 -1.95 11.56 -8.18
CA GLU A 153 -2.48 11.38 -6.83
C GLU A 153 -2.05 10.04 -6.24
N LEU A 154 -1.30 10.09 -5.14
CA LEU A 154 -1.00 8.96 -4.28
C LEU A 154 -1.94 8.99 -3.06
N MET A 155 -2.69 7.91 -2.86
CA MET A 155 -3.54 7.72 -1.70
C MET A 155 -2.86 6.77 -0.71
N PHE A 156 -2.62 7.26 0.49
CA PHE A 156 -2.15 6.47 1.63
C PHE A 156 -3.36 6.11 2.47
N LEU A 157 -3.63 4.82 2.59
CA LEU A 157 -4.77 4.27 3.28
C LEU A 157 -4.27 3.61 4.58
N ASP A 158 -4.79 4.04 5.72
CA ASP A 158 -4.43 3.54 7.05
C ASP A 158 -5.70 3.30 7.88
N GLY A 159 -6.03 2.03 8.10
CA GLY A 159 -7.19 1.60 8.88
C GLY A 159 -8.28 0.98 8.01
N PRO A 160 -9.50 0.83 8.55
CA PRO A 160 -10.52 -0.01 7.95
C PRO A 160 -11.03 0.55 6.63
N LEU A 161 -10.67 -0.11 5.53
CA LEU A 161 -11.03 0.30 4.16
C LEU A 161 -12.36 -0.28 3.68
N SER A 162 -12.81 -1.39 4.28
CA SER A 162 -14.05 -2.04 3.89
C SER A 162 -15.14 -1.79 4.93
N MET A 163 -16.41 -1.90 4.50
CA MET A 163 -17.56 -2.03 5.41
C MET A 163 -17.45 -3.25 6.34
N ALA A 164 -16.42 -4.11 6.18
CA ALA A 164 -16.13 -5.27 7.01
C ALA A 164 -15.12 -4.99 8.14
N GLY A 165 -14.55 -3.79 8.26
CA GLY A 165 -13.73 -3.39 9.42
C GLY A 165 -12.27 -3.86 9.43
N TRP A 166 -11.76 -4.36 8.30
CA TRP A 166 -10.43 -4.97 8.21
C TRP A 166 -9.29 -3.95 8.28
N ASP A 167 -8.33 -4.14 9.19
CA ASP A 167 -7.23 -3.21 9.43
C ASP A 167 -6.16 -3.33 8.34
N TYR A 168 -5.93 -2.23 7.60
CA TYR A 168 -5.18 -2.24 6.35
C TYR A 168 -4.21 -1.04 6.27
N LEU A 169 -3.02 -1.25 5.69
CA LEU A 169 -2.05 -0.20 5.37
C LEU A 169 -1.58 -0.34 3.93
N GLY A 170 -1.89 0.61 3.04
CA GLY A 170 -1.46 0.52 1.65
C GLY A 170 -1.50 1.82 0.88
N VAL A 171 -0.83 1.83 -0.29
CA VAL A 171 -0.67 3.01 -1.13
C VAL A 171 -1.20 2.71 -2.50
N ARG A 172 -2.07 3.59 -3.01
CA ARG A 172 -2.62 3.48 -4.35
C ARG A 172 -2.28 4.69 -5.21
N ALA A 173 -2.05 4.46 -6.50
CA ALA A 173 -2.00 5.49 -7.52
C ALA A 173 -3.37 5.62 -8.20
N GLY A 174 -3.89 6.85 -8.28
CA GLY A 174 -5.22 7.13 -8.80
C GLY A 174 -6.18 7.60 -7.70
N ASN A 175 -7.40 7.96 -8.09
CA ASN A 175 -8.42 8.47 -7.17
C ASN A 175 -9.57 7.46 -7.07
N MET A 176 -9.87 7.01 -5.85
CA MET A 176 -11.10 6.28 -5.54
C MET A 176 -12.31 7.20 -5.73
N GLY A 177 -12.92 7.15 -6.91
CA GLY A 177 -14.12 7.90 -7.22
C GLY A 177 -14.82 7.38 -8.46
N TYR A 178 -16.01 6.82 -8.26
CA TYR A 178 -16.91 6.34 -9.32
C TYR A 178 -16.97 7.33 -10.50
N GLY A 179 -16.23 7.02 -11.58
CA GLY A 179 -16.36 7.68 -12.88
C GLY A 179 -15.40 8.83 -13.21
N LEU A 180 -14.35 9.12 -12.42
CA LEU A 180 -13.37 10.18 -12.77
C LEU A 180 -11.88 9.85 -12.48
N GLY A 181 -11.56 8.68 -11.91
CA GLY A 181 -10.19 8.18 -11.93
C GLY A 181 -9.94 7.50 -13.27
N SER A 182 -9.45 8.21 -14.28
CA SER A 182 -9.04 7.54 -15.52
C SER A 182 -7.77 6.72 -15.24
N CYS A 183 -7.65 5.56 -15.86
CA CYS A 183 -6.41 4.77 -15.94
C CYS A 183 -5.20 5.62 -16.36
N GLU A 184 -5.43 6.67 -17.16
CA GLU A 184 -4.46 7.70 -17.51
C GLU A 184 -3.93 8.48 -16.29
N SER A 185 -4.78 8.87 -15.34
CA SER A 185 -4.38 9.57 -14.12
C SER A 185 -3.50 8.69 -13.23
N ALA A 186 -3.85 7.40 -13.11
CA ALA A 186 -3.05 6.44 -12.35
C ALA A 186 -1.69 6.18 -13.04
N ALA A 187 -1.68 5.99 -14.37
CA ALA A 187 -0.47 5.85 -15.16
C ALA A 187 0.45 7.07 -15.03
N ALA A 188 -0.12 8.28 -15.09
CA ALA A 188 0.62 9.51 -14.87
C ALA A 188 1.23 9.54 -13.47
N THR A 189 0.44 9.22 -12.44
CA THR A 189 0.91 9.16 -11.05
C THR A 189 2.10 8.22 -10.87
N ILE A 190 2.03 7.01 -11.43
CA ILE A 190 3.12 6.03 -11.35
C ILE A 190 4.40 6.58 -12.02
N SER A 191 4.26 7.17 -13.20
CA SER A 191 5.38 7.76 -13.95
C SER A 191 6.03 8.93 -13.20
N LEU A 192 5.21 9.75 -12.52
CA LEU A 192 5.67 10.85 -11.68
C LEU A 192 6.38 10.35 -10.42
N LEU A 193 5.87 9.29 -9.81
CA LEU A 193 6.52 8.64 -8.68
C LEU A 193 7.89 8.10 -9.06
N GLN A 194 8.01 7.35 -10.17
CA GLN A 194 9.31 6.87 -10.65
C GLN A 194 10.30 8.02 -10.87
N LYS A 195 9.85 9.12 -11.52
CA LYS A 195 10.68 10.31 -11.71
C LYS A 195 11.14 10.89 -10.39
N ARG A 196 10.26 11.02 -9.40
CA ARG A 196 10.60 11.58 -8.10
C ARG A 196 11.59 10.71 -7.35
N LEU A 197 11.42 9.39 -7.38
CA LEU A 197 12.35 8.44 -6.77
C LEU A 197 13.75 8.51 -7.42
N ASN A 198 13.80 8.73 -8.73
CA ASN A 198 15.07 8.97 -9.44
C ASN A 198 15.73 10.29 -9.05
N GLU A 199 14.95 11.37 -8.90
CA GLU A 199 15.46 12.68 -8.46
C GLU A 199 16.04 12.64 -7.05
N LEU A 200 15.48 11.78 -6.19
CA LEU A 200 15.96 11.52 -4.85
C LEU A 200 17.09 10.48 -4.79
N ASP A 201 17.53 9.96 -5.94
CA ASP A 201 18.60 8.96 -6.08
C ASP A 201 18.39 7.71 -5.19
N MET A 202 17.15 7.27 -5.06
CA MET A 202 16.80 6.18 -4.12
C MET A 202 17.06 4.77 -4.66
N GLY A 203 17.45 4.63 -5.93
CA GLY A 203 17.67 3.31 -6.54
C GLY A 203 16.41 2.42 -6.52
N VAL A 204 15.24 3.00 -6.78
CA VAL A 204 13.96 2.27 -6.79
C VAL A 204 13.45 2.14 -8.22
N LEU A 205 13.11 0.93 -8.62
CA LEU A 205 12.41 0.64 -9.88
C LEU A 205 10.94 0.35 -9.59
N ILE A 206 10.04 0.98 -10.34
CA ILE A 206 8.64 0.59 -10.40
C ILE A 206 8.43 -0.35 -11.58
N THR A 207 7.65 -1.40 -11.39
CA THR A 207 7.21 -2.35 -12.44
C THR A 207 5.69 -2.51 -12.37
N MET A 208 5.08 -2.89 -13.49
CA MET A 208 3.67 -3.27 -13.52
C MET A 208 3.57 -4.76 -13.21
N ALA A 209 2.73 -5.15 -12.25
CA ALA A 209 2.47 -6.55 -11.94
C ALA A 209 1.42 -7.14 -12.89
N GLU A 210 1.53 -8.45 -13.14
CA GLU A 210 0.46 -9.21 -13.78
C GLU A 210 -0.65 -9.50 -12.76
N GLU A 211 -1.90 -9.45 -13.22
CA GLU A 211 -3.08 -9.88 -12.47
C GLU A 211 -3.05 -11.37 -12.11
#